data_AF-A0A4P6ZZI9-F1
#
_entry.id   AF-A0A4P6ZZI9-F1
#
_cell.length_a   1.000
_cell.length_b   1.000
_cell.length_c   1.000
_cell.angle_alpha   90.00
_cell.angle_beta   90.00
_cell.angle_gamma   90.00
#
_symmetry.space_group_name_H-M   'P 1'
#
loop_
_entity.id
_entity.type
_entity.pdbx_description
1 polymer ?
#
loop_
_entity_poly.entity_id
_entity_poly.type
_entity_poly.pdbx_seq_one_letter_code
_entity_poly.pdbx_strand_id
1 'polypeptide(L)'
;MRFNVHVIMGLNDDSVGLAYKLKENYKVVYICDDTVEVLENREDFTYVHEDFIHAMDPLITKVIVYEPPYKTGKIVNKSRSFIMERKSPVEKD
;
A
#
# COMPACT_ATOMS: atom_id res chain seq x y z
N MET A 1 0.14 -19.46 4.50
CA MET A 1 -0.39 -18.16 4.97
C MET A 1 0.18 -17.09 4.04
N ARG A 2 -0.63 -16.19 3.49
CA ARG A 2 -0.14 -15.15 2.54
C ARG A 2 0.29 -13.90 3.29
N PHE A 3 1.38 -13.26 2.87
CA PHE A 3 1.85 -12.00 3.41
C PHE A 3 1.12 -10.82 2.75
N ASN A 4 0.54 -9.94 3.54
CA ASN A 4 -0.02 -8.70 3.03
C ASN A 4 1.12 -7.72 2.75
N VAL A 5 1.19 -7.24 1.51
CA VAL A 5 2.13 -6.21 1.07
C VAL A 5 1.31 -4.97 0.77
N HIS A 6 1.60 -3.87 1.44
CA HIS A 6 0.91 -2.60 1.26
C HIS A 6 1.78 -1.70 0.39
N VAL A 7 1.20 -1.12 -0.65
CA VAL A 7 1.92 -0.29 -1.64
C VAL A 7 1.19 1.03 -1.79
N ILE A 8 1.88 2.14 -1.63
CA ILE A 8 1.32 3.48 -1.78
C ILE A 8 1.86 4.07 -3.08
N MET A 9 0.99 4.45 -4.00
CA MET A 9 1.39 4.98 -5.30
C MET A 9 1.76 6.46 -5.17
N GLY A 10 3.05 6.75 -5.07
CA GLY A 10 3.59 8.08 -4.83
C GLY A 10 3.45 8.52 -3.36
N LEU A 11 4.52 9.07 -2.78
CA LEU A 11 4.45 9.71 -1.46
C LEU A 11 4.27 11.23 -1.64
N ASN A 12 3.21 11.75 -1.04
CA ASN A 12 2.87 13.17 -0.92
C ASN A 12 2.17 13.45 0.41
N ASP A 13 1.90 14.72 0.71
CA ASP A 13 1.31 15.17 1.98
C ASP A 13 0.01 14.42 2.37
N ASP A 14 -0.84 14.08 1.40
CA ASP A 14 -2.09 13.35 1.63
C ASP A 14 -1.85 11.88 2.00
N SER A 15 -0.79 11.28 1.49
CA SER A 15 -0.45 9.87 1.70
C SER A 15 0.44 9.62 2.92
N VAL A 16 1.17 10.63 3.41
CA VAL A 16 2.14 10.47 4.51
C VAL A 16 1.46 9.90 5.76
N GLY A 17 0.30 10.44 6.15
CA GLY A 17 -0.46 9.93 7.30
C GLY A 17 -0.90 8.47 7.13
N LEU A 18 -1.28 8.08 5.91
CA LEU A 18 -1.60 6.69 5.59
C LEU A 18 -0.35 5.79 5.66
N ALA A 19 0.78 6.26 5.14
CA ALA A 19 2.04 5.51 5.11
C ALA A 19 2.52 5.15 6.51
N TYR A 20 2.54 6.12 7.43
CA TYR A 20 2.90 5.87 8.83
C TYR A 20 1.90 4.94 9.51
N LYS A 21 0.58 5.16 9.34
CA LYS A 21 -0.45 4.29 9.91
C LYS A 21 -0.31 2.84 9.43
N LEU A 22 0.03 2.63 8.16
CA LEU A 22 0.25 1.28 7.63
C LEU A 22 1.54 0.67 8.21
N LYS A 23 2.62 1.45 8.32
CA LYS A 23 3.89 0.98 8.87
C LYS A 23 3.78 0.55 10.34
N GLU A 24 2.93 1.20 11.12
CA GLU A 24 2.63 0.81 12.51
C GLU A 24 1.91 -0.54 12.62
N ASN A 25 1.07 -0.88 11.63
CA ASN A 25 0.18 -2.03 11.70
C ASN A 25 0.64 -3.23 10.85
N TYR A 26 1.53 -3.02 9.89
CA TYR A 26 1.93 -4.01 8.90
C TYR A 26 3.44 -4.02 8.67
N LYS A 27 3.99 -5.24 8.48
CA LYS A 27 5.43 -5.44 8.31
C LYS A 27 5.98 -4.98 6.96
N VAL A 28 5.16 -4.99 5.90
CA VAL A 28 5.62 -4.73 4.54
C VAL A 28 4.79 -3.61 3.94
N VAL A 29 5.39 -2.42 3.91
CA VAL A 29 4.81 -1.19 3.33
C VAL A 29 5.84 -0.59 2.38
N TYR A 30 5.47 -0.44 1.12
CA TYR A 30 6.29 0.14 0.07
C TYR A 30 5.67 1.42 -0.46
N ILE A 31 6.52 2.34 -0.91
CA ILE A 31 6.14 3.47 -1.73
C ILE A 31 6.50 3.12 -3.18
N CYS A 32 5.52 3.17 -4.08
CA CYS A 32 5.78 3.07 -5.51
C CYS A 32 6.22 4.43 -6.02
N ASP A 33 7.38 4.48 -6.67
CA ASP A 33 7.96 5.70 -7.23
C ASP A 33 8.63 5.34 -8.57
N ASP A 34 8.13 5.93 -9.65
CA ASP A 34 8.60 5.64 -11.02
C ASP A 34 10.03 6.18 -11.27
N THR A 35 10.56 7.01 -10.37
CA THR A 35 11.95 7.50 -10.43
C THR A 35 12.95 6.48 -9.89
N VAL A 36 12.47 5.40 -9.27
CA VAL A 36 13.28 4.40 -8.59
C VAL A 36 13.41 3.16 -9.49
N GLU A 37 14.61 2.85 -9.93
CA GLU A 37 14.88 1.68 -10.79
C GLU A 37 15.04 0.36 -9.99
N VAL A 38 15.40 0.47 -8.71
CA VAL A 38 15.71 -0.66 -7.81
C VAL A 38 15.21 -0.39 -6.40
N LEU A 39 15.04 -1.43 -5.56
CA LEU A 39 14.62 -1.24 -4.17
C LEU A 39 15.54 -0.25 -3.43
N GLU A 40 14.96 0.84 -2.93
CA GLU A 40 15.69 1.93 -2.29
C GLU A 40 15.08 2.26 -0.92
N ASN A 41 15.88 2.33 0.14
CA ASN A 41 15.41 2.76 1.44
C ASN A 41 15.71 4.26 1.62
N ARG A 42 14.66 5.09 1.68
CA ARG A 42 14.79 6.53 1.94
C ARG A 42 14.08 6.87 3.23
N GLU A 43 14.84 7.40 4.18
CA GLU A 43 14.33 7.79 5.51
C GLU A 43 13.54 6.66 6.18
N ASP A 44 12.22 6.83 6.29
CA ASP A 44 11.29 5.92 6.94
C ASP A 44 10.65 4.89 6.01
N PHE A 45 10.86 4.98 4.69
CA PHE A 45 10.11 4.15 3.76
C PHE A 45 11.02 3.44 2.75
N THR A 46 10.56 2.28 2.31
CA THR A 46 11.18 1.55 1.21
C THR A 46 10.43 1.89 -0.08
N TYR A 47 11.16 2.44 -1.04
CA TYR A 47 10.69 2.84 -2.35
C TYR A 47 11.02 1.74 -3.37
N VAL A 48 10.09 1.49 -4.28
CA VAL A 48 10.20 0.44 -5.29
C VAL A 48 9.56 0.89 -6.60
N HIS A 49 10.05 0.35 -7.72
CA HIS A 49 9.38 0.48 -9.01
C HIS A 49 8.09 -0.37 -9.06
N GLU A 50 7.16 -0.01 -9.94
CA GLU A 50 5.92 -0.78 -10.15
C GLU A 50 6.21 -2.23 -10.57
N ASP A 51 7.26 -2.46 -11.37
CA ASP A 51 7.66 -3.80 -11.83
C ASP A 51 8.00 -4.75 -10.67
N PHE A 52 8.57 -4.22 -9.58
CA PHE A 52 8.86 -5.01 -8.40
C PHE A 52 7.59 -5.54 -7.74
N ILE A 53 6.52 -4.75 -7.76
CA ILE A 53 5.21 -5.12 -7.24
C ILE A 53 4.56 -6.20 -8.11
N HIS A 54 4.66 -6.07 -9.43
CA HIS A 54 4.13 -7.04 -10.39
C HIS A 54 4.89 -8.37 -10.40
N ALA A 55 6.19 -8.35 -10.06
CA ALA A 55 7.00 -9.55 -9.95
C ALA A 55 6.74 -10.38 -8.68
N MET A 56 5.96 -9.88 -7.72
CA MET A 56 5.70 -10.60 -6.47
C MET A 56 4.82 -11.83 -6.69
N ASP A 57 5.26 -12.97 -6.15
CA ASP A 57 4.53 -14.23 -6.29
C ASP A 57 3.14 -14.15 -5.60
N PRO A 58 2.04 -14.27 -6.36
CA PRO A 58 0.66 -14.19 -5.85
C PRO A 58 0.24 -15.37 -4.96
N LEU A 59 0.98 -16.48 -4.98
CA LEU A 59 0.71 -17.64 -4.15
C LEU A 59 1.08 -17.36 -2.69
N ILE A 60 2.11 -16.55 -2.47
CA ILE A 60 2.66 -16.22 -1.15
C ILE A 60 2.38 -14.78 -0.71
N THR A 61 2.13 -13.85 -1.64
CA THR A 61 1.83 -12.45 -1.33
C THR A 61 0.38 -12.08 -1.67
N LYS A 62 -0.14 -11.10 -0.93
CA LYS A 62 -1.36 -10.37 -1.25
C LYS A 62 -1.01 -8.89 -1.27
N VAL A 63 -0.81 -8.37 -2.48
CA VAL A 63 -0.49 -6.96 -2.72
C VAL A 63 -1.75 -6.12 -2.65
N ILE A 64 -1.70 -5.05 -1.86
CA ILE A 64 -2.75 -4.04 -1.67
C ILE A 64 -2.15 -2.70 -2.07
N VAL A 65 -2.65 -2.12 -3.16
CA VAL A 65 -2.19 -0.85 -3.71
C VAL A 65 -3.14 0.28 -3.33
N TYR A 66 -2.60 1.41 -2.90
CA TYR A 66 -3.31 2.63 -2.54
C TYR A 66 -2.98 3.71 -3.58
N GLU A 67 -3.97 4.07 -4.40
CA GLU A 67 -3.84 5.09 -5.44
C GLU A 67 -4.38 6.44 -4.93
N PRO A 68 -3.83 7.58 -5.36
CA PRO A 68 -4.43 8.90 -5.15
C PRO A 68 -5.92 8.90 -5.54
N PRO A 69 -6.83 9.50 -4.74
CA PRO A 69 -6.61 10.34 -3.56
C PRO A 69 -6.44 9.56 -2.23
N TYR A 70 -6.00 8.30 -2.28
CA TYR A 70 -5.72 7.42 -1.13
C TYR A 70 -6.95 7.10 -0.27
N LYS A 71 -8.13 7.17 -0.88
CA LYS A 71 -9.42 6.78 -0.29
C LYS A 71 -9.84 5.37 -0.68
N THR A 72 -9.13 4.75 -1.62
CA THR A 72 -9.43 3.43 -2.19
C THR A 72 -8.17 2.59 -2.31
N GLY A 73 -8.28 1.31 -1.98
CA GLY A 73 -7.24 0.31 -2.23
C GLY A 73 -7.67 -0.67 -3.33
N LYS A 74 -6.71 -1.19 -4.10
CA LYS A 74 -6.91 -2.27 -5.07
C LYS A 74 -6.03 -3.46 -4.74
N ILE A 75 -6.48 -4.67 -5.05
CA ILE A 75 -5.63 -5.85 -4.96
C ILE A 75 -5.06 -6.10 -6.36
N VAL A 76 -3.74 -6.10 -6.53
CA VAL A 76 -3.12 -6.19 -7.88
C VAL A 76 -3.44 -7.53 -8.54
N ASN A 77 -3.39 -8.62 -7.77
CA ASN A 77 -3.54 -9.99 -8.29
C ASN A 77 -4.97 -10.54 -8.24
N LYS A 78 -5.97 -9.69 -8.01
CA LYS A 78 -7.40 -10.03 -8.06
C LYS A 78 -8.14 -8.82 -8.56
N SER A 79 -9.05 -8.96 -9.53
CA SER A 79 -9.93 -7.89 -10.02
C SER A 79 -10.93 -7.40 -8.96
N ARG A 80 -10.44 -6.92 -7.82
CA ARG A 80 -11.20 -6.51 -6.62
C ARG A 80 -10.57 -5.23 -6.06
N SER A 81 -11.37 -4.17 -6.04
CA SER A 81 -11.10 -2.91 -5.36
C SER A 81 -11.90 -2.82 -4.04
N PHE A 82 -11.44 -2.00 -3.10
CA PHE A 82 -12.16 -1.69 -1.86
C PHE A 82 -11.97 -0.23 -1.44
N ILE A 83 -12.96 0.33 -0.75
CA ILE A 83 -12.92 1.70 -0.23
C ILE A 83 -12.33 1.68 1.18
N MET A 84 -11.44 2.62 1.49
CA MET A 84 -10.72 2.67 2.77
C MET A 84 -11.51 3.31 3.90
N GLU A 85 -12.61 4.03 3.58
CA GLU A 85 -13.50 4.63 4.58
C GLU A 85 -14.97 4.29 4.36
N ARG A 86 -15.56 3.61 5.35
CA ARG A 86 -16.52 4.29 6.23
C ARG A 86 -16.08 3.95 7.65
N LYS A 87 -15.73 4.96 8.47
CA LYS A 87 -15.95 4.83 9.91
C LYS A 87 -17.41 4.41 10.06
N SER A 88 -17.67 3.22 10.59
CA SER A 88 -19.01 2.94 11.12
C SER A 88 -19.34 4.09 12.08
N PRO A 89 -20.54 4.67 12.04
CA PRO A 89 -20.98 5.42 13.21
C PRO A 89 -20.86 4.43 14.36
N VAL A 90 -20.13 4.83 15.39
CA VAL A 90 -20.22 4.20 16.70
C VAL A 90 -21.72 4.10 16.99
N GLU A 91 -22.28 2.89 16.97
CA GLU A 91 -23.53 2.61 17.66
C GLU A 91 -23.23 2.92 19.13
N LYS A 92 -23.59 4.14 19.54
CA LYS A 92 -23.78 4.45 20.95
C LYS A 92 -25.18 3.95 21.28
N ASP A 93 -25.19 2.91 22.11
CA ASP A 93 -26.27 2.37 22.97
C ASP A 93 -27.72 2.66 22.58
#